data_AF-A0A4R6UR38-F1
#
_entry.id   AF-A0A4R6UR38-F1
#
_cell.length_a   1.000
_cell.length_b   1.000
_cell.length_c   1.000
_cell.angle_alpha   90.00
_cell.angle_beta   90.00
_cell.angle_gamma   90.00
#
_symmetry.space_group_name_H-M   'P 1'
#
loop_
_entity.id
_entity.type
_entity.pdbx_description
1 polymer ?
#
loop_
_entity_poly.entity_id
_entity_poly.type
_entity_poly.pdbx_seq_one_letter_code
_entity_poly.pdbx_strand_id
1 'polypeptide(L)'
;MSRPADRTDYGRRMWAPVLRDQLDVDEAAFWACVRDGTAPDRGVPVPPADALPADLVHLLISRLGLRETEVAGMSREEAVGRLQRHWSGGG
;
A
#
# COMPACT_ATOMS: atom_id res chain seq x y z
N MET A 1 -25.20 9.58 -19.06
CA MET A 1 -26.22 10.00 -18.09
C MET A 1 -25.75 11.27 -17.41
N SER A 2 -26.44 12.38 -17.66
CA SER A 2 -26.11 13.69 -17.09
C SER A 2 -26.55 13.76 -15.62
N ARG A 3 -25.67 14.32 -14.78
CA ARG A 3 -25.83 14.38 -13.31
C ARG A 3 -26.45 15.73 -12.93
N PRO A 4 -27.54 15.79 -12.14
CA PRO A 4 -28.08 17.06 -11.67
C PRO A 4 -27.12 17.66 -10.62
N ALA A 5 -26.82 18.96 -10.72
CA ALA A 5 -25.91 19.65 -9.82
C ALA A 5 -26.46 19.86 -8.39
N ASP A 6 -27.77 19.62 -8.18
CA ASP A 6 -28.49 20.07 -6.99
C ASP A 6 -28.40 19.10 -5.80
N ARG A 7 -27.79 17.93 -5.96
CA ARG A 7 -27.56 16.92 -4.88
C ARG A 7 -28.81 16.42 -4.14
N THR A 8 -30.01 16.89 -4.49
CA THR A 8 -31.29 16.70 -3.78
C THR A 8 -31.81 15.26 -3.84
N ASP A 9 -31.37 14.47 -4.83
CA ASP A 9 -31.90 13.13 -5.10
C ASP A 9 -30.84 12.03 -5.05
N TYR A 10 -29.76 12.27 -4.30
CA TYR A 10 -28.83 11.22 -3.90
C TYR A 10 -29.48 10.32 -2.85
N GLY A 11 -30.53 9.59 -3.23
CA GLY A 11 -31.26 8.70 -2.34
C GLY A 11 -30.40 7.52 -1.84
N ARG A 12 -30.76 6.98 -0.68
CA ARG A 12 -30.10 5.84 0.00
C ARG A 12 -29.83 4.64 -0.93
N ARG A 13 -30.67 4.44 -1.96
CA ARG A 13 -30.54 3.37 -2.98
C ARG A 13 -29.41 3.59 -3.99
N MET A 14 -29.04 4.84 -4.30
CA MET A 14 -27.97 5.13 -5.26
C MET A 14 -26.59 4.85 -4.66
N TRP A 15 -26.43 5.13 -3.36
CA TRP A 15 -25.17 4.92 -2.65
C TRP A 15 -24.99 3.48 -2.16
N ALA A 16 -26.07 2.72 -1.94
CA ALA A 16 -25.99 1.36 -1.38
C ALA A 16 -24.93 0.45 -2.04
N PRO A 17 -24.76 0.41 -3.39
CA PRO A 17 -23.72 -0.40 -4.02
C PRO A 17 -22.31 0.18 -3.82
N VAL A 18 -22.14 1.50 -3.93
CA VAL A 18 -20.85 2.19 -3.72
C VAL A 18 -20.36 2.03 -2.29
N LEU A 19 -21.29 2.13 -1.33
CA LEU A 19 -20.99 2.00 0.09
C LEU A 19 -20.64 0.57 0.48
N ARG A 20 -21.27 -0.43 -0.15
CA ARG A 20 -21.02 -1.85 0.14
C ARG A 20 -19.74 -2.37 -0.52
N ASP A 21 -19.49 -1.97 -1.77
CA ASP A 21 -18.46 -2.62 -2.59
C ASP A 21 -17.13 -1.83 -2.66
N GLN A 22 -17.12 -0.53 -2.35
CA GLN A 22 -15.90 0.29 -2.49
C GLN A 22 -15.23 0.66 -1.18
N LEU A 23 -15.96 0.58 -0.06
CA LEU A 23 -15.46 1.11 1.20
C LEU A 23 -14.93 0.05 2.15
N ASP A 24 -14.96 -1.25 1.86
CA ASP A 24 -14.39 -2.31 2.73
C ASP A 24 -14.53 -2.02 4.24
N VAL A 25 -15.73 -1.57 4.65
CA VAL A 25 -16.11 -1.22 6.02
C VAL A 25 -17.53 -1.73 6.25
N ASP A 26 -17.81 -2.18 7.46
CA ASP A 26 -19.18 -2.57 7.81
C ASP A 26 -20.12 -1.36 7.90
N GLU A 27 -21.43 -1.63 7.96
CA GLU A 27 -22.46 -0.60 8.00
C GLU A 27 -22.36 0.28 9.26
N ALA A 28 -21.93 -0.27 10.40
CA ALA A 28 -21.81 0.48 11.64
C ALA A 28 -20.66 1.49 11.56
N ALA A 29 -19.50 1.07 11.07
CA ALA A 29 -18.34 1.90 10.82
C ALA A 29 -18.69 3.00 9.82
N PHE A 30 -19.35 2.66 8.70
CA PHE A 30 -19.77 3.65 7.71
C PHE A 30 -20.62 4.77 8.33
N TRP A 31 -21.66 4.43 9.09
CA TRP A 31 -22.54 5.43 9.67
C TRP A 31 -21.89 6.22 10.83
N ALA A 32 -20.95 5.61 11.57
CA ALA A 32 -20.11 6.34 12.51
C ALA A 32 -19.24 7.37 11.78
N CYS A 33 -18.62 7.01 10.66
CA CYS A 33 -17.84 7.96 9.84
C CYS A 33 -18.70 9.12 9.34
N VAL A 34 -19.91 8.83 8.85
CA VAL A 34 -20.83 9.87 8.31
C VAL A 34 -21.32 10.81 9.41
N ARG A 35 -21.62 10.31 10.61
CA ARG A 35 -22.19 11.12 11.70
C ARG A 35 -21.12 11.84 12.51
N ASP A 36 -20.04 11.14 12.82
CA ASP A 36 -19.07 11.55 13.83
C ASP A 36 -17.79 12.12 13.19
N GLY A 37 -17.65 12.02 11.86
CA GLY A 37 -16.47 12.50 11.13
C GLY A 37 -15.20 11.68 11.36
N THR A 38 -15.29 10.58 12.11
CA THR A 38 -14.17 9.67 12.39
C THR A 38 -13.91 8.77 11.20
N ALA A 39 -12.73 8.85 10.59
CA ALA A 39 -12.36 7.95 9.50
C ALA A 39 -12.29 6.49 10.00
N PRO A 40 -12.70 5.50 9.18
CA PRO A 40 -12.60 4.10 9.58
C PRO A 40 -11.13 3.69 9.59
N ASP A 41 -10.73 2.83 10.52
CA ASP A 41 -9.38 2.26 10.51
C ASP A 41 -9.20 1.42 9.25
N ARG A 42 -8.21 1.80 8.44
CA ARG A 42 -7.84 1.11 7.19
C ARG A 42 -6.68 0.15 7.38
N GLY A 43 -6.15 0.06 8.60
CA GLY A 43 -4.88 -0.56 8.89
C GLY A 43 -3.71 0.26 8.32
N VAL A 44 -2.56 0.14 8.96
CA VAL A 44 -1.27 0.48 8.34
C VAL A 44 -0.65 -0.87 7.94
N PRO A 45 -0.19 -1.05 6.69
CA PRO A 45 0.57 -2.24 6.33
C PRO A 45 1.76 -2.35 7.28
N VAL A 46 1.77 -3.37 8.14
CA VAL A 46 2.93 -3.65 8.98
C VAL A 46 3.94 -4.35 8.09
N PRO A 47 5.11 -3.75 7.82
CA PRO A 47 6.13 -4.43 7.05
C PRO A 47 6.56 -5.71 7.77
N PRO A 48 6.80 -6.81 7.03
CA PRO A 48 7.36 -8.03 7.61
C PRO A 48 8.61 -7.73 8.44
N ALA A 49 8.84 -8.49 9.52
CA ALA A 49 10.01 -8.28 10.40
C ALA A 49 11.35 -8.45 9.66
N ASP A 50 11.33 -9.19 8.56
CA ASP A 50 12.44 -9.48 7.66
C ASP A 50 12.45 -8.62 6.38
N ALA A 51 11.61 -7.57 6.31
CA ALA A 51 11.61 -6.65 5.19
C ALA A 51 12.97 -5.96 5.01
N LEU A 52 13.44 -5.91 3.77
CA LEU A 52 14.67 -5.20 3.44
C LEU A 52 14.47 -3.67 3.56
N PRO A 53 15.44 -2.93 4.11
CA PRO A 53 15.40 -1.47 4.11
C PRO A 53 15.32 -0.91 2.68
N ALA A 54 14.50 0.12 2.46
CA ALA A 54 14.27 0.70 1.14
C ALA A 54 15.56 1.18 0.46
N ASP A 55 16.48 1.78 1.21
CA ASP A 55 17.77 2.22 0.69
C ASP A 55 18.64 1.05 0.19
N LEU A 56 18.58 -0.09 0.88
CA LEU A 56 19.29 -1.30 0.46
C LEU A 56 18.72 -1.84 -0.85
N VAL A 57 17.38 -1.90 -0.97
CA VAL A 57 16.70 -2.28 -2.21
C VAL A 57 17.08 -1.34 -3.35
N HIS A 58 17.08 -0.03 -3.11
CA HIS A 58 17.46 0.98 -4.09
C HIS A 58 18.89 0.76 -4.59
N LEU A 59 19.85 0.49 -3.70
CA LEU A 59 21.24 0.22 -4.09
C LEU A 59 21.36 -1.08 -4.91
N LEU A 60 20.67 -2.15 -4.52
CA LEU A 60 20.69 -3.42 -5.26
C LEU A 60 20.16 -3.28 -6.69
N ILE A 61 19.09 -2.50 -6.88
CA ILE A 61 18.51 -2.26 -8.20
C ILE A 61 19.40 -1.30 -9.01
N SER A 62 19.75 -0.14 -8.42
CA SER A 62 20.43 0.93 -9.17
C SER A 62 21.92 0.68 -9.42
N ARG A 63 22.62 0.01 -8.50
CA ARG A 63 24.08 -0.23 -8.59
C ARG A 63 24.42 -1.61 -9.12
N LEU A 64 23.69 -2.63 -8.69
CA LEU A 64 23.95 -4.02 -9.12
C LEU A 64 23.04 -4.43 -10.30
N GLY A 65 22.08 -3.60 -10.72
CA GLY A 65 21.20 -3.88 -11.85
C GLY A 65 20.22 -5.03 -11.59
N LEU A 66 19.98 -5.37 -10.33
CA LEU A 66 19.11 -6.49 -9.96
C LEU A 66 17.65 -6.13 -10.22
N ARG A 67 16.86 -7.12 -10.64
CA ARG A 67 15.41 -6.95 -10.83
C ARG A 67 14.72 -6.91 -9.48
N GLU A 68 13.64 -6.15 -9.38
CA GLU A 68 12.84 -6.03 -8.16
C GLU A 68 12.34 -7.40 -7.66
N THR A 69 11.90 -8.27 -8.57
CA THR A 69 11.48 -9.65 -8.25
C THR A 69 12.59 -10.51 -7.64
N GLU A 70 13.85 -10.22 -8.01
CA GLU A 70 15.00 -10.94 -7.46
C GLU A 70 15.31 -10.43 -6.05
N VAL A 71 15.25 -9.11 -5.84
CA VAL A 71 15.46 -8.48 -4.52
C VAL A 71 14.37 -8.89 -3.53
N ALA A 72 13.12 -8.99 -4.00
CA ALA A 72 11.98 -9.40 -3.17
C ALA A 72 12.12 -10.82 -2.59
N GLY A 73 12.92 -11.68 -3.22
CA GLY A 73 13.20 -13.04 -2.74
C GLY A 73 14.43 -13.16 -1.83
N MET A 74 15.16 -12.07 -1.58
CA MET A 74 16.42 -12.12 -0.82
C MET A 74 16.19 -12.00 0.68
N SER A 75 16.96 -12.76 1.45
CA SER A 75 17.16 -12.45 2.86
C SER A 75 18.02 -11.20 3.03
N ARG A 76 17.97 -10.61 4.22
CA ARG A 76 18.81 -9.47 4.59
C ARG A 76 20.29 -9.79 4.47
N GLU A 77 20.69 -11.00 4.89
CA GLU A 77 22.07 -11.46 4.83
C GLU A 77 22.55 -11.60 3.38
N GLU A 78 21.70 -12.14 2.49
CA GLU A 78 22.03 -12.25 1.08
C GLU A 78 22.18 -10.88 0.42
N ALA A 79 21.22 -9.98 0.66
CA ALA A 79 21.20 -8.62 0.14
C ALA A 79 22.47 -7.84 0.52
N VAL A 80 22.83 -7.85 1.81
CA VAL A 80 24.05 -7.21 2.32
C VAL A 80 25.30 -7.87 1.74
N GLY A 81 25.34 -9.21 1.68
CA GLY A 81 26.48 -9.94 1.15
C GLY A 81 26.75 -9.66 -0.34
N ARG A 82 25.70 -9.47 -1.15
CA ARG A 82 25.84 -9.07 -2.56
C ARG A 82 26.45 -7.68 -2.71
N LEU A 83 25.97 -6.72 -1.92
CA LEU A 83 26.49 -5.34 -1.94
C LEU A 83 27.96 -5.29 -1.49
N GLN A 84 28.32 -6.03 -0.44
CA GLN A 84 29.70 -6.14 0.03
C GLN A 84 30.63 -6.72 -1.04
N ARG A 85 30.23 -7.81 -1.71
CA ARG A 85 31.04 -8.39 -2.81
C ARG A 85 31.25 -7.42 -3.97
N HIS A 86 30.24 -6.63 -4.32
CA HIS A 86 30.34 -5.63 -5.38
C HIS A 86 31.42 -4.57 -5.04
N TRP A 87 31.52 -4.15 -3.79
CA TRP A 87 32.52 -3.16 -3.36
C TRP A 87 33.90 -3.76 -3.07
N SER A 88 33.98 -5.00 -2.61
CA SER A 88 35.26 -5.70 -2.39
C SER A 88 35.93 -6.18 -3.67
N GLY A 89 35.17 -6.38 -4.76
CA GLY A 89 35.70 -6.77 -6.07
C GLY A 89 35.91 -5.62 -7.06
N GLY A 90 35.55 -4.38 -6.69
CA GLY A 90 35.64 -3.19 -7.53
C GLY A 90 36.87 -2.32 -7.26
N GLY A 91 38.04 -2.95 -7.11
CA GLY A 91 39.35 -2.28 -7.00
C GLY A 91 40.10 -2.28 -8.32
#